data_AF-A0A6A3N7L8-F1
#
_entry.id   AF-A0A6A3N7L8-F1
#
_cell.length_a   1.000
_cell.length_b   1.000
_cell.length_c   1.000
_cell.angle_alpha   90.00
_cell.angle_beta   90.00
_cell.angle_gamma   90.00
#
_symmetry.space_group_name_H-M   'P 1'
#
loop_
_entity.id
_entity.type
_entity.pdbx_description
1 polymer ?
#
loop_
_entity_poly.entity_id
_entity_poly.type
_entity_poly.pdbx_seq_one_letter_code
_entity_poly.pdbx_strand_id
1 'polypeptide(L)'
;MTSSIIVGVRQRVVAFEPPLRERGALRVVKRAATAYTDFGASSDINGVAYGSVAIADAEVFRFVSFLLSAEGSTAYPGETRQLLTLLVECSTKKTVELPSMDNLKTFTPWEDNTARYSLAETAGGSARVAVLVTYRPKLLLPLYMASARRAVKLVNAVVALVTANAYISTLGGGHFLCRHLNQSTLLAKLQIGISMGLKDPVLESKCRVNLMYNALQLGKFKRARRILRREELVAEQLDSSELRKVCHAANVYLDKMDRLHKEQVLFHKKNGRPATLHDNFYRQRIVRMTK
;
A
#
# COMPACT_ATOMS: atom_id res chain seq x y z
N MET A 1 44.11 5.01 29.39
CA MET A 1 42.98 5.08 28.45
C MET A 1 42.20 3.78 28.54
N THR A 2 40.88 3.86 28.68
CA THR A 2 39.99 2.70 28.79
C THR A 2 39.25 2.49 27.47
N SER A 3 39.27 1.25 26.96
CA SER A 3 38.41 0.83 25.87
C SER A 3 37.14 0.23 26.43
N SER A 4 36.01 0.54 25.80
CA SER A 4 34.71 0.05 26.23
C SER A 4 33.95 -0.63 25.09
N ILE A 5 33.39 -1.80 25.38
CA ILE A 5 32.43 -2.47 24.52
C ILE A 5 31.06 -2.37 25.17
N ILE A 6 30.09 -1.87 24.43
CA ILE A 6 28.71 -1.75 24.88
C ILE A 6 27.84 -2.60 23.97
N VAL A 7 27.19 -3.59 24.53
CA VAL A 7 26.29 -4.47 23.79
C VAL A 7 24.86 -4.23 24.25
N GLY A 8 24.01 -3.79 23.33
CA GLY A 8 22.57 -3.70 23.55
C GLY A 8 21.87 -4.94 22.99
N VAL A 9 21.25 -5.74 23.86
CA VAL A 9 20.35 -6.84 23.49
C VAL A 9 18.92 -6.33 23.48
N ARG A 10 18.29 -6.32 22.32
CA ARG A 10 16.91 -5.88 22.21
C ARG A 10 15.95 -6.94 22.74
N GLN A 11 15.20 -6.61 23.79
CA GLN A 11 14.28 -7.56 24.43
C GLN A 11 13.01 -7.78 23.63
N ARG A 12 12.46 -6.71 23.05
CA ARG A 12 11.24 -6.80 22.25
C ARG A 12 11.59 -7.14 20.82
N VAL A 13 11.41 -8.40 20.50
CA VAL A 13 11.49 -8.89 19.13
C VAL A 13 10.20 -8.50 18.43
N VAL A 14 10.25 -7.41 17.67
CA VAL A 14 9.19 -7.15 16.71
C VAL A 14 9.56 -7.92 15.45
N ALA A 15 8.94 -9.10 15.31
CA ALA A 15 8.89 -9.94 14.13
C ALA A 15 8.85 -9.17 12.78
N PHE A 16 8.27 -7.96 12.79
CA PHE A 16 7.89 -7.20 11.60
C PHE A 16 8.39 -5.75 11.59
N GLU A 17 9.60 -5.46 12.09
CA GLU A 17 10.11 -4.08 12.05
C GLU A 17 10.92 -3.73 10.79
N PRO A 18 10.67 -2.55 10.17
CA PRO A 18 11.40 -2.12 8.98
C PRO A 18 12.87 -1.77 9.30
N PRO A 19 13.80 -1.90 8.33
CA PRO A 19 15.24 -1.59 8.50
C PRO A 19 15.52 -0.18 9.04
N LEU A 20 14.61 0.77 8.79
CA LEU A 20 14.72 2.15 9.26
C LEU A 20 14.65 2.28 10.78
N ARG A 21 14.00 1.35 11.49
CA ARG A 21 13.97 1.34 12.97
C ARG A 21 15.21 0.73 13.60
N GLU A 22 15.95 -0.11 12.88
CA GLU A 22 17.23 -0.67 13.36
C GLU A 22 18.28 0.43 13.55
N ARG A 23 18.35 1.39 12.61
CA ARG A 23 19.15 2.62 12.77
C ARG A 23 18.66 3.51 13.93
N GLY A 24 17.38 3.43 14.27
CA GLY A 24 16.82 4.10 15.44
C GLY A 24 17.29 3.44 16.73
N ALA A 25 17.15 2.12 16.84
CA ALA A 25 17.61 1.33 17.98
C ALA A 25 19.13 1.45 18.19
N LEU A 26 19.93 1.37 17.13
CA LEU A 26 21.38 1.57 17.23
C LEU A 26 21.75 2.98 17.70
N ARG A 27 20.97 4.00 17.31
CA ARG A 27 21.12 5.37 17.84
C ARG A 27 20.78 5.46 19.32
N VAL A 28 19.80 4.70 19.80
CA VAL A 28 19.48 4.61 21.23
C VAL A 28 20.64 3.97 21.99
N VAL A 29 21.17 2.84 21.51
CA VAL A 29 22.37 2.20 22.09
C VAL A 29 23.56 3.17 22.11
N LYS A 30 23.79 3.88 21.01
CA LYS A 30 24.84 4.91 20.93
C LYS A 30 24.66 6.02 21.97
N ARG A 31 23.43 6.50 22.19
CA ARG A 31 23.13 7.54 23.18
C ARG A 31 23.28 7.04 24.61
N ALA A 32 22.82 5.82 24.89
CA ALA A 32 23.02 5.16 26.17
C ALA A 32 24.52 5.00 26.46
N ALA A 33 25.28 4.60 25.45
CA ALA A 33 26.73 4.47 25.53
C ALA A 33 27.42 5.80 25.87
N THR A 34 27.10 6.89 25.16
CA THR A 34 27.69 8.20 25.46
C THR A 34 27.31 8.68 26.86
N ALA A 35 26.03 8.60 27.23
CA ALA A 35 25.54 9.10 28.52
C ALA A 35 26.16 8.38 29.72
N TYR A 36 26.44 7.08 29.61
CA TYR A 36 27.06 6.31 30.67
C TYR A 36 28.57 6.60 30.80
N THR A 37 29.26 6.81 29.67
CA THR A 37 30.73 7.04 29.66
C THR A 37 31.15 8.48 29.91
N ASP A 38 30.27 9.47 29.65
CA ASP A 38 30.57 10.89 29.90
C ASP A 38 30.64 11.23 31.40
N PHE A 39 30.20 10.30 32.27
CA PHE A 39 30.43 10.37 33.72
C PHE A 39 31.86 9.97 34.15
N GLY A 40 32.76 9.53 33.25
CA GLY A 40 34.01 8.86 33.64
C GLY A 40 35.34 9.12 32.91
N ALA A 41 35.44 9.71 31.70
CA ALA A 41 36.78 9.87 31.07
C ALA A 41 36.90 10.95 29.97
N SER A 42 38.14 11.47 29.86
CA SER A 42 38.64 12.61 29.07
C SER A 42 38.52 12.50 27.54
N SER A 43 38.66 13.66 26.89
CA SER A 43 38.36 14.04 25.49
C SER A 43 39.13 13.36 24.35
N ASP A 44 39.97 12.34 24.60
CA ASP A 44 40.82 11.73 23.55
C ASP A 44 40.33 10.31 23.18
N ILE A 45 39.31 10.24 22.33
CA ILE A 45 38.77 8.98 21.77
C ILE A 45 39.17 8.90 20.28
N ASN A 46 40.06 7.97 19.91
CA ASN A 46 40.56 7.85 18.54
C ASN A 46 39.61 7.10 17.57
N GLY A 47 38.44 6.64 18.03
CA GLY A 47 37.41 6.10 17.14
C GLY A 47 36.26 5.41 17.85
N VAL A 48 35.04 5.64 17.36
CA VAL A 48 33.86 4.89 17.81
C VAL A 48 33.33 4.04 16.67
N ALA A 49 33.32 2.72 16.87
CA ALA A 49 32.76 1.77 15.93
C ALA A 49 31.34 1.36 16.35
N TYR A 50 30.45 1.21 15.37
CA TYR A 50 29.06 0.83 15.58
C TYR A 50 28.68 -0.28 14.63
N GLY A 51 27.94 -1.27 15.11
CA GLY A 51 27.33 -2.25 14.22
C GLY A 51 26.16 -3.00 14.85
N SER A 52 25.50 -3.81 14.04
CA SER A 52 24.39 -4.66 14.47
C SER A 52 24.62 -6.11 14.07
N VAL A 53 24.17 -7.01 14.93
CA VAL A 53 24.21 -8.46 14.72
C VAL A 53 22.77 -8.98 14.82
N ALA A 54 22.32 -9.65 13.77
CA ALA A 54 21.00 -10.25 13.69
C ALA A 54 21.10 -11.77 13.79
N ILE A 55 20.55 -12.35 14.85
CA ILE A 55 20.54 -13.79 15.11
C ILE A 55 19.25 -14.39 14.59
N ALA A 56 19.36 -15.42 13.74
CA ALA A 56 18.19 -16.06 13.12
C ALA A 56 17.55 -17.15 13.95
N ASP A 57 18.34 -17.82 14.79
CA ASP A 57 17.92 -18.96 15.58
C ASP A 57 17.46 -18.53 16.98
N ALA A 58 16.33 -19.08 17.43
CA ALA A 58 15.71 -18.70 18.69
C ALA A 58 16.53 -19.14 19.90
N GLU A 59 17.09 -20.34 19.84
CA GLU A 59 17.88 -20.94 20.92
C GLU A 59 19.22 -20.23 21.03
N VAL A 60 19.87 -19.96 19.89
CA VAL A 60 21.10 -19.16 19.85
C VAL A 60 20.85 -17.75 20.39
N PHE A 61 19.74 -17.11 20.03
CA PHE A 61 19.43 -15.76 20.56
C PHE A 61 19.20 -15.79 22.07
N ARG A 62 18.47 -16.80 22.59
CA ARG A 62 18.26 -16.97 24.03
C ARG A 62 19.58 -17.20 24.76
N PHE A 63 20.45 -18.05 24.21
CA PHE A 63 21.75 -18.35 24.79
C PHE A 63 22.66 -17.10 24.81
N VAL A 64 22.73 -16.36 23.69
CA VAL A 64 23.46 -15.08 23.62
C VAL A 64 22.89 -14.05 24.60
N SER A 65 21.57 -13.94 24.70
CA SER A 65 20.92 -13.05 25.66
C SER A 65 21.19 -13.46 27.11
N PHE A 66 21.33 -14.75 27.39
CA PHE A 66 21.70 -15.26 28.71
C PHE A 66 23.16 -14.94 29.03
N LEU A 67 24.11 -15.24 28.14
CA LEU A 67 25.53 -14.95 28.36
C LEU A 67 25.82 -13.45 28.58
N LEU A 68 25.02 -12.57 27.97
CA LEU A 68 25.12 -11.12 28.13
C LEU A 68 24.39 -10.58 29.37
N SER A 69 23.62 -11.43 30.07
CA SER A 69 22.95 -11.06 31.32
C SER A 69 23.91 -11.06 32.52
N ALA A 70 23.48 -10.49 33.64
CA ALA A 70 24.24 -10.52 34.90
C ALA A 70 24.53 -11.95 35.37
N GLU A 71 23.54 -12.85 35.24
CA GLU A 71 23.64 -14.25 35.66
C GLU A 71 24.58 -15.04 34.74
N GLY A 72 24.42 -14.90 33.42
CA GLY A 72 25.27 -15.64 32.48
C GLY A 72 26.73 -15.17 32.47
N SER A 73 26.96 -13.86 32.58
CA SER A 73 28.32 -13.30 32.62
C SER A 73 29.10 -13.68 33.89
N THR A 74 28.41 -13.92 35.00
CA THR A 74 29.02 -14.37 36.26
C THR A 74 29.22 -15.89 36.28
N ALA A 75 28.28 -16.66 35.74
CA ALA A 75 28.36 -18.11 35.68
C ALA A 75 29.35 -18.63 34.61
N TYR A 76 29.46 -17.94 33.47
CA TYR A 76 30.25 -18.36 32.30
C TYR A 76 31.13 -17.21 31.78
N PRO A 77 32.09 -16.73 32.60
CA PRO A 77 32.88 -15.55 32.25
C PRO A 77 33.78 -15.77 31.02
N GLY A 78 34.23 -17.01 30.75
CA GLY A 78 35.07 -17.33 29.59
C GLY A 78 34.29 -17.24 28.27
N GLU A 79 33.10 -17.84 28.26
CA GLU A 79 32.19 -17.89 27.12
C GLU A 79 31.64 -16.50 26.79
N THR A 80 31.29 -15.71 27.81
CA THR A 80 30.86 -14.32 27.63
C THR A 80 31.97 -13.46 26.99
N ARG A 81 33.25 -13.70 27.34
CA ARG A 81 34.39 -12.99 26.71
C ARG A 81 34.56 -13.37 25.23
N GLN A 82 34.46 -14.66 24.91
CA GLN A 82 34.52 -15.13 23.52
C GLN A 82 33.38 -14.54 22.69
N LEU A 83 32.16 -14.52 23.26
CA LEU A 83 30.99 -13.93 22.61
C LEU A 83 31.18 -12.44 22.29
N LEU A 84 31.70 -11.64 23.22
CA LEU A 84 31.95 -10.22 22.98
C LEU A 84 32.91 -9.99 21.81
N THR A 85 33.97 -10.80 21.73
CA THR A 85 34.96 -10.72 20.65
C THR A 85 34.31 -11.02 19.30
N LEU A 86 33.54 -12.11 19.23
CA LEU A 86 32.80 -12.49 18.03
C LEU A 86 31.80 -11.40 17.60
N LEU A 87 31.10 -10.78 18.55
CA LEU A 87 30.15 -9.69 18.26
C LEU A 87 30.85 -8.44 17.72
N VAL A 88 32.02 -8.07 18.25
CA VAL A 88 32.82 -6.94 17.74
C VAL A 88 33.35 -7.24 16.34
N GLU A 89 33.87 -8.44 16.10
CA GLU A 89 34.38 -8.87 14.80
C GLU A 89 33.27 -8.87 13.74
N CYS A 90 32.12 -9.48 14.06
CA CYS A 90 30.95 -9.53 13.17
C CYS A 90 30.40 -8.14 12.84
N SER A 91 30.43 -7.22 13.80
CA SER A 91 29.81 -5.90 13.66
C SER A 91 30.71 -4.87 12.96
N THR A 92 32.02 -4.93 13.18
CA THR A 92 32.97 -3.93 12.65
C THR A 92 33.69 -4.38 11.38
N LYS A 93 33.66 -5.68 11.04
CA LYS A 93 34.40 -6.29 9.91
C LYS A 93 35.91 -5.98 9.91
N LYS A 94 36.44 -5.55 11.06
CA LYS A 94 37.86 -5.32 11.31
C LYS A 94 38.23 -6.21 12.49
N THR A 95 39.37 -6.87 12.38
CA THR A 95 40.07 -7.44 13.54
C THR A 95 40.53 -6.27 14.41
N VAL A 96 39.67 -5.82 15.30
CA VAL A 96 40.08 -4.92 16.37
C VAL A 96 40.91 -5.77 17.32
N GLU A 97 42.21 -5.49 17.42
CA GLU A 97 43.05 -6.03 18.49
C GLU A 97 42.48 -5.52 19.81
N LEU A 98 41.65 -6.36 20.43
CA LEU A 98 41.15 -6.12 21.77
C LEU A 98 42.35 -6.18 22.73
N PRO A 99 42.54 -5.19 23.61
CA PRO A 99 43.64 -5.22 24.57
C PRO A 99 43.58 -6.49 25.42
N SER A 100 44.74 -6.98 25.83
CA SER A 100 44.91 -8.29 26.48
C SER A 100 43.83 -8.58 27.52
N MET A 101 43.16 -9.70 27.31
CA MET A 101 41.91 -10.16 27.96
C MET A 101 41.97 -10.38 29.48
N ASP A 102 43.13 -10.20 30.11
CA ASP A 102 43.35 -10.42 31.55
C ASP A 102 42.89 -9.24 32.43
N ASN A 103 42.50 -8.11 31.83
CA ASN A 103 42.15 -6.87 32.55
C ASN A 103 40.70 -6.38 32.33
N LEU A 104 39.74 -7.29 32.12
CA LEU A 104 38.31 -6.94 32.13
C LEU A 104 37.89 -6.65 33.57
N LYS A 105 37.74 -5.37 33.92
CA LYS A 105 37.57 -4.96 35.32
C LYS A 105 36.14 -5.14 35.85
N THR A 106 35.12 -4.92 35.02
CA THR A 106 33.72 -4.97 35.50
C THR A 106 32.75 -5.13 34.33
N PHE A 107 31.73 -5.97 34.53
CA PHE A 107 30.54 -6.03 33.68
C PHE A 107 29.42 -5.23 34.37
N THR A 108 28.96 -4.16 33.75
CA THR A 108 27.82 -3.40 34.28
C THR A 108 26.60 -3.63 33.39
N PRO A 109 25.60 -4.39 33.88
CA PRO A 109 24.33 -4.56 33.20
C PRO A 109 23.38 -3.40 33.57
N TRP A 110 22.60 -2.94 32.59
CA TRP A 110 21.44 -2.09 32.84
C TRP A 110 20.34 -2.37 31.82
N GLU A 111 19.12 -1.92 32.08
CA GLU A 111 17.96 -2.19 31.24
C GLU A 111 17.12 -0.93 31.08
N ASP A 112 16.56 -0.74 29.88
CA ASP A 112 15.48 0.21 29.63
C ASP A 112 14.24 -0.52 29.06
N ASN A 113 13.18 0.22 28.79
CA ASN A 113 11.92 -0.32 28.25
C ASN A 113 12.06 -1.03 26.87
N THR A 114 13.22 -0.94 26.23
CA THR A 114 13.47 -1.37 24.85
C THR A 114 14.58 -2.41 24.72
N ALA A 115 15.63 -2.35 25.54
CA ALA A 115 16.82 -3.19 25.45
C ALA A 115 17.49 -3.39 26.82
N ARG A 116 18.17 -4.52 26.96
CA ARG A 116 19.19 -4.76 27.98
C ARG A 116 20.53 -4.34 27.42
N TYR A 117 21.37 -3.76 28.26
CA TYR A 117 22.70 -3.34 27.88
C TYR A 117 23.72 -3.97 28.82
N SER A 118 24.87 -4.27 28.25
CA SER A 118 26.01 -4.81 28.97
C SER A 118 27.25 -4.04 28.55
N LEU A 119 27.92 -3.42 29.52
CA LEU A 119 29.19 -2.72 29.31
C LEU A 119 30.33 -3.57 29.83
N ALA A 120 31.34 -3.74 28.99
CA ALA A 120 32.62 -4.34 29.33
C ALA A 120 33.72 -3.29 29.18
N GLU A 121 34.39 -2.96 30.28
CA GLU A 121 35.55 -2.07 30.29
C GLU A 121 36.86 -2.87 30.28
N THR A 122 37.79 -2.44 29.44
CA THR A 122 39.12 -3.04 29.28
C THR A 122 40.20 -1.99 29.48
N ALA A 123 41.26 -2.36 30.20
CA ALA A 123 42.43 -1.51 30.36
C ALA A 123 43.31 -1.62 29.10
N GLY A 124 43.63 -0.49 28.45
CA GLY A 124 44.66 -0.45 27.41
C GLY A 124 44.21 -0.10 25.99
N GLY A 125 43.35 0.91 25.80
CA GLY A 125 43.00 1.39 24.46
C GLY A 125 42.13 2.66 24.47
N SER A 126 41.93 3.27 23.30
CA SER A 126 41.04 4.44 23.09
C SER A 126 39.88 4.17 22.11
N ALA A 127 39.55 2.89 21.91
CA ALA A 127 38.46 2.46 21.03
C ALA A 127 37.17 2.22 21.82
N ARG A 128 36.05 2.73 21.29
CA ARG A 128 34.69 2.46 21.80
C ARG A 128 33.92 1.68 20.75
N VAL A 129 33.32 0.55 21.14
CA VAL A 129 32.50 -0.26 20.21
C VAL A 129 31.10 -0.43 20.79
N ALA A 130 30.08 -0.09 19.99
CA ALA A 130 28.69 -0.30 20.36
C ALA A 130 28.02 -1.28 19.39
N VAL A 131 27.54 -2.41 19.92
CA VAL A 131 26.93 -3.49 19.16
C VAL A 131 25.47 -3.65 19.55
N LEU A 132 24.56 -3.68 18.57
CA LEU A 132 23.15 -4.01 18.78
C LEU A 132 22.90 -5.46 18.37
N VAL A 133 22.43 -6.30 19.31
CA VAL A 133 22.02 -7.69 19.05
C VAL A 133 20.50 -7.77 18.92
N THR A 134 20.02 -8.37 17.83
CA THR A 134 18.58 -8.52 17.55
C THR A 134 18.23 -9.95 17.11
N TYR A 135 17.02 -10.41 17.45
CA TYR A 135 16.46 -11.66 16.92
C TYR A 135 15.71 -11.40 15.62
N ARG A 136 16.04 -12.14 14.54
CA ARG A 136 15.40 -12.05 13.22
C ARG A 136 15.16 -13.47 12.66
N PRO A 137 14.08 -14.15 13.06
CA PRO A 137 13.79 -15.50 12.58
C PRO A 137 13.63 -15.53 11.05
N LYS A 138 14.30 -16.50 10.42
CA LYS A 138 14.19 -16.76 8.96
C LYS A 138 12.79 -17.26 8.56
N LEU A 139 12.05 -17.85 9.49
CA LEU A 139 10.82 -18.61 9.23
C LEU A 139 9.52 -17.79 9.38
N LEU A 140 9.59 -16.49 9.65
CA LEU A 140 8.38 -15.74 9.99
C LEU A 140 7.42 -15.41 8.85
N LEU A 141 7.70 -15.80 7.59
CA LEU A 141 6.74 -16.06 6.50
C LEU A 141 7.53 -16.24 5.17
N PRO A 142 7.23 -17.25 4.34
CA PRO A 142 7.86 -17.42 3.01
C PRO A 142 7.44 -16.35 1.98
N LEU A 143 6.65 -15.36 2.37
CA LEU A 143 6.18 -14.28 1.49
C LEU A 143 6.94 -12.98 1.80
N TYR A 144 7.62 -12.45 0.79
CA TYR A 144 8.24 -11.14 0.83
C TYR A 144 7.20 -10.06 1.24
N MET A 145 7.28 -9.52 2.45
CA MET A 145 6.25 -8.62 3.00
C MET A 145 5.95 -7.37 2.15
N ALA A 146 6.89 -6.95 1.31
CA ALA A 146 6.64 -5.87 0.35
C ALA A 146 5.82 -6.31 -0.86
N SER A 147 5.81 -7.59 -1.25
CA SER A 147 4.84 -8.12 -2.22
C SER A 147 3.46 -8.28 -1.57
N ALA A 148 3.37 -8.81 -0.34
CA ALA A 148 2.11 -8.92 0.39
C ALA A 148 1.41 -7.56 0.56
N ARG A 149 2.14 -6.52 0.98
CA ARG A 149 1.60 -5.15 1.08
C ARG A 149 1.17 -4.57 -0.26
N ARG A 150 1.90 -4.86 -1.34
CA ARG A 150 1.52 -4.45 -2.70
C ARG A 150 0.24 -5.15 -3.17
N ALA A 151 0.11 -6.45 -2.88
CA ALA A 151 -1.09 -7.22 -3.18
C ALA A 151 -2.31 -6.68 -2.42
N VAL A 152 -2.20 -6.43 -1.11
CA VAL A 152 -3.29 -5.85 -0.31
C VAL A 152 -3.71 -4.47 -0.85
N LYS A 153 -2.74 -3.60 -1.19
CA LYS A 153 -3.04 -2.30 -1.79
C LYS A 153 -3.79 -2.44 -3.13
N LEU A 154 -3.37 -3.38 -3.96
CA LEU A 154 -4.02 -3.66 -5.25
C LEU A 154 -5.46 -4.13 -5.04
N VAL A 155 -5.69 -5.10 -4.14
CA VAL A 155 -7.03 -5.61 -3.83
C VAL A 155 -7.93 -4.48 -3.33
N ASN A 156 -7.45 -3.66 -2.40
CA ASN A 156 -8.21 -2.52 -1.89
C ASN A 156 -8.53 -1.49 -2.99
N ALA A 157 -7.59 -1.25 -3.92
CA ALA A 157 -7.83 -0.37 -5.05
C ALA A 157 -8.92 -0.92 -5.99
N VAL A 158 -8.91 -2.23 -6.27
CA VAL A 158 -9.96 -2.89 -7.06
C VAL A 158 -11.32 -2.78 -6.37
N VAL A 159 -11.40 -3.06 -5.07
CA VAL A 159 -12.64 -2.93 -4.28
C VAL A 159 -13.16 -1.49 -4.30
N ALA A 160 -12.28 -0.51 -4.17
CA ALA A 160 -12.64 0.92 -4.24
C ALA A 160 -13.21 1.28 -5.62
N LEU A 161 -12.61 0.79 -6.71
CA LEU A 161 -13.09 1.03 -8.07
C LEU A 161 -14.46 0.39 -8.32
N VAL A 162 -14.67 -0.87 -7.89
CA VAL A 162 -15.97 -1.54 -8.01
C VAL A 162 -17.05 -0.79 -7.23
N THR A 163 -16.74 -0.39 -6.00
CA THR A 163 -17.65 0.40 -5.14
C THR A 163 -17.98 1.74 -5.79
N ALA A 164 -16.97 2.47 -6.29
CA ALA A 164 -17.16 3.74 -6.98
C ALA A 164 -18.04 3.58 -8.23
N ASN A 165 -17.83 2.52 -9.02
CA ASN A 165 -18.66 2.23 -10.19
C ASN A 165 -20.12 2.03 -9.82
N ALA A 166 -20.41 1.29 -8.74
CA ALA A 166 -21.77 1.06 -8.26
C ALA A 166 -22.45 2.39 -7.86
N TYR A 167 -21.78 3.23 -7.08
CA TYR A 167 -22.32 4.54 -6.69
C TYR A 167 -22.59 5.45 -7.90
N ILE A 168 -21.64 5.53 -8.83
CA ILE A 168 -21.78 6.34 -10.04
C ILE A 168 -22.91 5.78 -10.93
N SER A 169 -23.11 4.46 -10.96
CA SER A 169 -24.22 3.84 -11.70
C SER A 169 -25.57 4.27 -11.16
N THR A 170 -25.74 4.19 -9.84
CA THR A 170 -26.98 4.58 -9.16
C THR A 170 -27.28 6.07 -9.35
N LEU A 171 -26.28 6.94 -9.15
CA LEU A 171 -26.41 8.38 -9.36
C LEU A 171 -26.66 8.72 -10.84
N GLY A 172 -25.95 8.06 -11.75
CA GLY A 172 -26.08 8.26 -13.21
C GLY A 172 -27.47 7.91 -13.72
N GLY A 173 -28.05 6.81 -13.21
CA GLY A 173 -29.44 6.43 -13.44
C GLY A 173 -30.42 7.45 -12.88
N GLY A 174 -30.22 7.93 -11.65
CA GLY A 174 -31.04 9.00 -11.06
C GLY A 174 -31.03 10.29 -11.89
N HIS A 175 -29.86 10.78 -12.28
CA HIS A 175 -29.73 11.95 -13.15
C HIS A 175 -30.35 11.74 -14.53
N PHE A 176 -30.25 10.54 -15.09
CA PHE A 176 -30.90 10.18 -16.36
C PHE A 176 -32.42 10.27 -16.25
N LEU A 177 -33.00 9.75 -15.17
CA LEU A 177 -34.45 9.77 -14.93
C LEU A 177 -34.97 11.19 -14.69
N CYS A 178 -34.21 12.02 -13.98
CA CYS A 178 -34.52 13.43 -13.74
C CYS A 178 -34.16 14.35 -14.92
N ARG A 179 -33.78 13.82 -16.09
CA ARG A 179 -33.36 14.57 -17.29
C ARG A 179 -32.19 15.55 -17.08
N HIS A 180 -31.36 15.30 -16.07
CA HIS A 180 -30.08 15.97 -15.86
C HIS A 180 -29.02 15.37 -16.80
N LEU A 181 -29.23 15.55 -18.11
CA LEU A 181 -28.50 14.82 -19.17
C LEU A 181 -27.01 15.16 -19.22
N ASN A 182 -26.63 16.38 -18.86
CA ASN A 182 -25.22 16.78 -18.78
C ASN A 182 -24.50 15.99 -17.68
N GLN A 183 -25.11 15.90 -16.49
CA GLN A 183 -24.60 15.14 -15.36
C GLN A 183 -24.59 13.64 -15.65
N SER A 184 -25.68 13.10 -16.20
CA SER A 184 -25.74 11.68 -16.58
C SER A 184 -24.67 11.32 -17.63
N THR A 185 -24.42 12.19 -18.59
CA THR A 185 -23.35 12.01 -19.58
C THR A 185 -21.96 12.02 -18.94
N LEU A 186 -21.71 12.94 -18.00
CA LEU A 186 -20.45 13.00 -17.26
C LEU A 186 -20.23 11.71 -16.46
N LEU A 187 -21.24 11.27 -15.70
CA LEU A 187 -21.16 10.07 -14.87
C LEU A 187 -20.93 8.82 -15.72
N ALA A 188 -21.63 8.68 -16.87
CA ALA A 188 -21.39 7.55 -17.78
C ALA A 188 -19.96 7.54 -18.35
N LYS A 189 -19.35 8.70 -18.63
CA LYS A 189 -17.93 8.79 -19.03
C LYS A 189 -16.99 8.38 -17.90
N LEU A 190 -17.29 8.75 -16.66
CA LEU A 190 -16.51 8.33 -15.50
C LEU A 190 -16.59 6.81 -15.31
N GLN A 191 -17.76 6.19 -15.49
CA GLN A 191 -17.89 4.73 -15.44
C GLN A 191 -17.05 4.03 -16.50
N ILE A 192 -16.96 4.59 -17.72
CA ILE A 192 -16.05 4.06 -18.75
C ILE A 192 -14.61 4.10 -18.25
N GLY A 193 -14.16 5.23 -17.69
CA GLY A 193 -12.80 5.33 -17.13
C GLY A 193 -12.54 4.32 -16.00
N ILE A 194 -13.52 4.09 -15.13
CA ILE A 194 -13.41 3.10 -14.05
C ILE A 194 -13.35 1.68 -14.61
N SER A 195 -14.20 1.34 -15.58
CA SER A 195 -14.19 0.03 -16.23
C SER A 195 -12.87 -0.28 -16.96
N MET A 196 -12.25 0.73 -17.58
CA MET A 196 -10.90 0.62 -18.14
C MET A 196 -9.86 0.33 -17.04
N GLY A 197 -9.97 1.01 -15.89
CA GLY A 197 -9.12 0.74 -14.72
C GLY A 197 -9.30 -0.65 -14.12
N LEU A 198 -10.52 -1.19 -14.18
CA LEU A 198 -10.84 -2.57 -13.80
C LEU A 198 -10.45 -3.61 -14.87
N LYS A 199 -10.10 -3.16 -16.09
CA LYS A 199 -9.87 -4.01 -17.27
C LYS A 199 -11.07 -4.92 -17.59
N ASP A 200 -12.28 -4.40 -17.41
CA ASP A 200 -13.53 -5.11 -17.72
C ASP A 200 -14.15 -4.55 -19.02
N PRO A 201 -13.87 -5.15 -20.18
CA PRO A 201 -14.35 -4.65 -21.47
C PRO A 201 -15.87 -4.81 -21.64
N VAL A 202 -16.49 -5.77 -20.95
CA VAL A 202 -17.95 -5.99 -21.00
C VAL A 202 -18.65 -4.85 -20.26
N LEU A 203 -18.17 -4.51 -19.06
CA LEU A 203 -18.68 -3.36 -18.31
C LEU A 203 -18.46 -2.05 -19.05
N GLU A 204 -17.29 -1.87 -19.66
CA GLU A 204 -16.97 -0.69 -20.47
C GLU A 204 -17.98 -0.48 -21.60
N SER A 205 -18.33 -1.55 -22.31
CA SER A 205 -19.32 -1.51 -23.38
C SER A 205 -20.73 -1.20 -22.86
N LYS A 206 -21.16 -1.81 -21.74
CA LYS A 206 -22.44 -1.46 -21.07
C LYS A 206 -22.51 0.04 -20.73
N CYS A 207 -21.41 0.63 -20.23
CA CYS A 207 -21.35 2.06 -19.94
C CYS A 207 -21.42 2.94 -21.20
N ARG A 208 -20.89 2.47 -22.35
CA ARG A 208 -21.08 3.16 -23.64
C ARG A 208 -22.52 3.08 -24.13
N VAL A 209 -23.22 1.98 -23.89
CA VAL A 209 -24.66 1.88 -24.17
C VAL A 209 -25.45 2.91 -23.33
N ASN A 210 -25.03 3.21 -22.09
CA ASN A 210 -25.64 4.32 -21.32
C ASN A 210 -25.43 5.70 -21.98
N LEU A 211 -24.27 5.95 -22.59
CA LEU A 211 -24.06 7.17 -23.40
C LEU A 211 -24.95 7.21 -24.64
N MET A 212 -25.27 6.05 -25.22
CA MET A 212 -26.23 5.95 -26.31
C MET A 212 -27.64 6.37 -25.85
N TYR A 213 -28.11 5.87 -24.70
CA TYR A 213 -29.40 6.29 -24.13
C TYR A 213 -29.44 7.79 -23.85
N ASN A 214 -28.37 8.38 -23.33
CA ASN A 214 -28.24 9.83 -23.17
C ASN A 214 -28.34 10.58 -24.51
N ALA A 215 -27.72 10.07 -25.57
CA ALA A 215 -27.83 10.65 -26.90
C ALA A 215 -29.26 10.57 -27.46
N LEU A 216 -30.00 9.49 -27.18
CA LEU A 216 -31.41 9.35 -27.57
C LEU A 216 -32.31 10.38 -26.85
N GLN A 217 -32.12 10.58 -25.54
CA GLN A 217 -32.89 11.59 -24.81
C GLN A 217 -32.64 13.01 -25.35
N LEU A 218 -31.45 13.28 -25.86
CA LEU A 218 -31.10 14.54 -26.53
C LEU A 218 -31.59 14.64 -27.99
N GLY A 219 -32.29 13.62 -28.52
CA GLY A 219 -32.74 13.57 -29.91
C GLY A 219 -31.63 13.31 -30.94
N LYS A 220 -30.44 12.87 -30.51
CA LYS A 220 -29.27 12.65 -31.38
C LYS A 220 -29.25 11.23 -31.95
N PHE A 221 -30.27 10.83 -32.72
CA PHE A 221 -30.44 9.47 -33.26
C PHE A 221 -29.25 8.96 -34.06
N LYS A 222 -28.66 9.79 -34.93
CA LYS A 222 -27.48 9.42 -35.73
C LYS A 222 -26.30 9.01 -34.84
N ARG A 223 -26.07 9.76 -33.76
CA ARG A 223 -25.00 9.47 -32.80
C ARG A 223 -25.31 8.20 -32.02
N ALA A 224 -26.55 8.03 -31.58
CA ALA A 224 -26.99 6.85 -30.84
C ALA A 224 -26.77 5.56 -31.65
N ARG A 225 -27.21 5.52 -32.92
CA ARG A 225 -26.99 4.36 -33.82
C ARG A 225 -25.51 4.06 -34.02
N ARG A 226 -24.68 5.09 -34.16
CA ARG A 226 -23.23 4.91 -34.34
C ARG A 226 -22.58 4.25 -33.12
N ILE A 227 -22.98 4.66 -31.91
CA ILE A 227 -22.47 4.04 -30.68
C ILE A 227 -22.94 2.58 -30.64
N LEU A 228 -24.24 2.33 -30.82
CA LEU A 228 -24.81 0.99 -30.71
C LEU A 228 -24.17 -0.01 -31.68
N ARG A 229 -24.00 0.34 -32.96
CA ARG A 229 -23.33 -0.52 -33.95
C ARG A 229 -21.90 -0.88 -33.57
N ARG A 230 -21.19 0.02 -32.91
CA ARG A 230 -19.83 -0.27 -32.42
C ARG A 230 -19.87 -1.26 -31.27
N GLU A 231 -20.79 -1.08 -30.32
CA GLU A 231 -20.92 -1.99 -29.19
C GLU A 231 -21.44 -3.38 -29.59
N GLU A 232 -22.26 -3.48 -30.65
CA GLU A 232 -22.65 -4.77 -31.24
C GLU A 232 -21.45 -5.55 -31.77
N LEU A 233 -20.55 -4.88 -32.51
CA LEU A 233 -19.30 -5.49 -32.99
C LEU A 233 -18.39 -5.89 -31.81
N VAL A 234 -18.32 -5.08 -30.76
CA VAL A 234 -17.57 -5.42 -29.54
C VAL A 234 -18.19 -6.65 -28.85
N ALA A 235 -19.51 -6.78 -28.83
CA ALA A 235 -20.20 -7.93 -28.25
C ALA A 235 -19.90 -9.24 -29.00
N GLU A 236 -19.79 -9.17 -30.33
CA GLU A 236 -19.36 -10.29 -31.18
C GLU A 236 -17.88 -10.63 -30.92
N GLN A 237 -16.99 -9.64 -30.89
CA GLN A 237 -15.56 -9.84 -30.64
C GLN A 237 -15.27 -10.45 -29.26
N LEU A 238 -16.04 -10.07 -28.24
CA LEU A 238 -15.91 -10.60 -26.88
C LEU A 238 -16.69 -11.91 -26.67
N ASP A 239 -17.41 -12.39 -27.68
CA ASP A 239 -18.37 -13.51 -27.60
C ASP A 239 -19.33 -13.41 -26.39
N SER A 240 -19.67 -12.19 -25.97
CA SER A 240 -20.47 -11.97 -24.75
C SER A 240 -21.96 -12.07 -25.05
N SER A 241 -22.61 -13.15 -24.56
CA SER A 241 -24.06 -13.33 -24.70
C SER A 241 -24.86 -12.27 -23.93
N GLU A 242 -24.34 -11.83 -22.80
CA GLU A 242 -24.96 -10.79 -21.98
C GLU A 242 -24.94 -9.44 -22.72
N LEU A 243 -23.80 -9.05 -23.27
CA LEU A 243 -23.68 -7.78 -24.00
C LEU A 243 -24.54 -7.78 -25.27
N ARG A 244 -24.64 -8.91 -25.97
CA ARG A 244 -25.57 -9.09 -27.10
C ARG A 244 -27.02 -8.82 -26.69
N LYS A 245 -27.47 -9.33 -25.54
CA LYS A 245 -28.82 -9.05 -25.01
C LYS A 245 -29.01 -7.56 -24.69
N VAL A 246 -28.00 -6.92 -24.10
CA VAL A 246 -28.03 -5.47 -23.80
C VAL A 246 -28.13 -4.65 -25.09
N CYS A 247 -27.30 -4.94 -26.09
CA CYS A 247 -27.34 -4.28 -27.39
C CYS A 247 -28.67 -4.52 -28.13
N HIS A 248 -29.20 -5.74 -28.09
CA HIS A 248 -30.51 -6.04 -28.67
C HIS A 248 -31.64 -5.21 -28.03
N ALA A 249 -31.71 -5.17 -26.69
CA ALA A 249 -32.70 -4.35 -25.98
C ALA A 249 -32.54 -2.85 -26.31
N ALA A 250 -31.30 -2.39 -26.40
CA ALA A 250 -30.95 -1.03 -26.78
C ALA A 250 -31.38 -0.69 -28.23
N ASN A 251 -31.26 -1.63 -29.16
CA ASN A 251 -31.69 -1.47 -30.55
C ASN A 251 -33.22 -1.36 -30.66
N VAL A 252 -33.94 -2.27 -29.99
CA VAL A 252 -35.42 -2.23 -29.93
C VAL A 252 -35.90 -0.89 -29.35
N TYR A 253 -35.23 -0.40 -28.30
CA TYR A 253 -35.56 0.90 -27.74
C TYR A 253 -35.26 2.06 -28.69
N LEU A 254 -34.13 2.03 -29.39
CA LEU A 254 -33.76 3.03 -30.38
C LEU A 254 -34.79 3.12 -31.51
N ASP A 255 -35.20 1.98 -32.07
CA ASP A 255 -36.16 1.91 -33.17
C ASP A 255 -37.54 2.43 -32.73
N LYS A 256 -37.98 2.03 -31.53
CA LYS A 256 -39.19 2.58 -30.92
C LYS A 256 -39.12 4.10 -30.81
N MET A 257 -38.00 4.64 -30.32
CA MET A 257 -37.84 6.08 -30.14
C MET A 257 -37.76 6.84 -31.47
N ASP A 258 -37.08 6.30 -32.47
CA ASP A 258 -36.97 6.89 -33.82
C ASP A 258 -38.34 6.94 -34.51
N ARG A 259 -39.14 5.88 -34.39
CA ARG A 259 -40.52 5.83 -34.90
C ARG A 259 -41.40 6.90 -34.23
N LEU A 260 -41.40 6.95 -32.89
CA LEU A 260 -42.19 7.93 -32.14
C LEU A 260 -41.77 9.37 -32.47
N HIS A 261 -40.47 9.61 -32.66
CA HIS A 261 -39.98 10.92 -33.08
C HIS A 261 -40.51 11.32 -34.45
N LYS A 262 -40.45 10.42 -35.44
CA LYS A 262 -40.97 10.67 -36.80
C LYS A 262 -42.48 10.94 -36.79
N GLU A 263 -43.25 10.14 -36.05
CA GLU A 263 -44.69 10.36 -35.89
C GLU A 263 -44.97 11.74 -35.28
N GLN A 264 -44.28 12.11 -34.20
CA GLN A 264 -44.44 13.43 -33.57
C GLN A 264 -44.05 14.58 -34.50
N VAL A 265 -42.96 14.46 -35.27
CA VAL A 265 -42.56 15.46 -36.27
C VAL A 265 -43.64 15.64 -37.35
N LEU A 266 -44.23 14.55 -37.83
CA LEU A 266 -45.31 14.59 -38.82
C LEU A 266 -46.58 15.25 -38.26
N PHE A 267 -46.96 14.96 -37.02
CA PHE A 267 -48.09 15.61 -36.34
C PHE A 267 -47.88 17.12 -36.18
N HIS A 268 -46.67 17.56 -35.80
CA HIS A 268 -46.36 18.99 -35.66
C HIS A 268 -46.38 19.71 -37.01
N LYS A 269 -45.82 19.10 -38.07
CA LYS A 269 -45.81 19.68 -39.42
C LYS A 269 -47.23 19.89 -39.98
N LYS A 270 -48.18 19.02 -39.63
CA LYS A 270 -49.58 19.12 -40.06
C LYS A 270 -50.39 20.17 -39.28
N ASN A 271 -50.05 20.43 -38.02
CA ASN A 271 -50.88 21.25 -37.12
C ASN A 271 -50.42 22.71 -36.97
N GLY A 272 -49.32 23.13 -37.61
CA GLY A 272 -48.87 24.53 -37.66
C GLY A 272 -48.51 25.19 -36.31
N ARG A 273 -48.55 24.44 -35.20
CA ARG A 273 -48.24 24.96 -33.86
C ARG A 273 -46.72 24.96 -33.61
N PRO A 274 -46.16 26.01 -32.98
CA PRO A 274 -44.78 25.96 -32.51
C PRO A 274 -44.66 24.80 -31.52
N ALA A 275 -43.57 24.03 -31.61
CA ALA A 275 -43.34 22.83 -30.82
C ALA A 275 -43.22 23.17 -29.33
N THR A 276 -44.35 23.36 -28.64
CA THR A 276 -44.39 23.60 -27.20
C THR A 276 -44.47 22.26 -26.47
N LEU A 277 -43.42 22.02 -25.70
CA LEU A 277 -43.10 20.78 -25.02
C LEU A 277 -43.83 20.77 -23.66
N HIS A 278 -44.88 19.96 -23.52
CA HIS A 278 -45.53 19.71 -22.23
C HIS A 278 -45.01 18.40 -21.62
N ASP A 279 -44.44 18.50 -20.42
CA ASP A 279 -43.72 17.42 -19.73
C ASP A 279 -44.46 17.03 -18.45
N ASN A 280 -44.71 15.74 -18.27
CA ASN A 280 -44.97 15.14 -16.97
C ASN A 280 -43.98 14.00 -16.78
N PHE A 281 -43.40 13.94 -15.58
CA PHE A 281 -42.45 12.91 -15.18
C PHE A 281 -42.99 11.53 -15.54
N TYR A 282 -42.13 10.72 -16.15
CA TYR A 282 -42.38 9.38 -16.69
C TYR A 282 -43.10 9.31 -18.05
N ARG A 283 -42.38 8.68 -19.00
CA ARG A 283 -42.85 8.06 -20.26
C ARG A 283 -42.89 8.98 -21.49
N GLN A 284 -41.70 9.11 -22.08
CA GLN A 284 -41.42 9.24 -23.52
C GLN A 284 -42.18 10.33 -24.30
N ARG A 285 -41.51 11.43 -24.67
CA ARG A 285 -41.76 12.19 -25.93
C ARG A 285 -40.46 12.82 -26.47
N ILE A 286 -40.28 12.82 -27.79
CA ILE A 286 -39.16 13.47 -28.48
C ILE A 286 -39.71 14.44 -29.53
N VAL A 287 -39.57 15.73 -29.28
CA VAL A 287 -39.22 16.68 -30.35
C VAL A 287 -38.33 17.76 -29.76
N ARG A 288 -37.18 18.04 -30.38
CA ARG A 288 -36.58 19.38 -30.32
C ARG A 288 -36.42 19.87 -31.76
N MET A 289 -37.15 20.91 -32.12
CA MET A 289 -37.07 21.61 -33.41
C MET A 289 -36.84 23.09 -33.11
N THR A 290 -35.69 23.63 -33.51
CA THR A 290 -35.51 25.06 -33.81
C THR A 290 -34.43 25.14 -34.89
N LYS A 291 -34.83 25.65 -36.07
CA LYS A 291 -34.09 25.96 -37.30
C LYS A 291 -32.73 25.28 -37.50
#